data_AF-A0AAW6CES8-F1
#
_entry.id   AF-A0AAW6CES8-F1
#
_cell.length_a   1.000
_cell.length_b   1.000
_cell.length_c   1.000
_cell.angle_alpha   90.00
_cell.angle_beta   90.00
_cell.angle_gamma   90.00
#
_symmetry.space_group_name_H-M   'P 1'
#
loop_
_entity.id
_entity.type
_entity.pdbx_description
1 polymer ?
#
loop_
_entity_poly.entity_id
_entity_poly.type
_entity_poly.pdbx_seq_one_letter_code
_entity_poly.pdbx_strand_id
1 'polypeptide(L)'
;MIIKFDRSYISAGTRELIERGYAREELDKLVFRFEYTEEERIQNREMAVKLSSEVWAASADRAARRRSEMMEPVMKSIAGEFVCYQYDHEEKLALRSTKWDLFFHCNALNVLNASAAGRDYSYFTLSFNREHTVEQRMEICGRVIRLLQERFAAHPNLHISVQYMGLLDTEKIRRFIQRALPSMDGKRCSYHGWEGRLVLVEDSIFFMKKRAKTRGYRLTPDEALLISLKGAA
;
A
#
# COMPACT_ATOMS: atom_id res chain seq x y z
N MET A 1 10.44 -19.03 2.28
CA MET A 1 9.45 -17.94 2.11
C MET A 1 9.58 -16.98 3.27
N ILE A 2 9.46 -15.68 3.01
CA ILE A 2 9.52 -14.64 4.04
C ILE A 2 8.21 -13.85 4.03
N ILE A 3 7.58 -13.70 5.21
CA ILE A 3 6.39 -12.88 5.41
C ILE A 3 6.74 -11.75 6.35
N LYS A 4 6.43 -10.50 5.97
CA LYS A 4 6.57 -9.32 6.81
C LYS A 4 5.23 -8.61 6.99
N PHE A 5 4.99 -8.08 8.19
CA PHE A 5 3.84 -7.23 8.49
C PHE A 5 4.28 -5.77 8.41
N ASP A 6 3.88 -5.08 7.36
CA ASP A 6 4.40 -3.77 6.95
C ASP A 6 3.42 -2.65 7.32
N ARG A 7 3.80 -1.89 8.35
CA ARG A 7 3.08 -0.70 8.83
C ARG A 7 3.77 0.61 8.41
N SER A 8 4.77 0.55 7.53
CA SER A 8 5.54 1.73 7.12
C SER A 8 4.69 2.76 6.39
N TYR A 9 3.58 2.35 5.79
CA TYR A 9 2.60 3.21 5.11
C TYR A 9 1.66 3.96 6.06
N ILE A 10 1.68 3.64 7.36
CA ILE A 10 0.97 4.41 8.37
C ILE A 10 1.87 5.56 8.80
N SER A 11 1.55 6.78 8.36
CA SER A 11 2.29 7.99 8.70
C SER A 11 2.28 8.26 10.21
N ALA A 12 3.27 8.99 10.72
CA ALA A 12 3.32 9.36 12.13
C ALA A 12 2.07 10.13 12.60
N GLY A 13 1.54 11.03 11.76
CA GLY A 13 0.28 11.74 12.05
C GLY A 13 -0.90 10.78 12.12
N THR A 14 -1.00 9.84 11.18
CA THR A 14 -2.06 8.82 11.20
C THR A 14 -1.97 7.93 12.45
N ARG A 15 -0.76 7.58 12.93
CA ARG A 15 -0.59 6.84 14.19
C ARG A 15 -1.12 7.62 15.38
N GLU A 16 -0.81 8.92 15.48
CA GLU A 16 -1.36 9.78 16.52
C GLU A 16 -2.90 9.83 16.46
N LEU A 17 -3.48 9.86 15.26
CA LEU A 17 -4.94 9.80 15.08
C LEU A 17 -5.52 8.45 15.49
N ILE A 18 -4.81 7.34 15.26
CA ILE A 18 -5.21 6.00 15.73
C ILE A 18 -5.24 5.97 17.26
N GLU A 19 -4.16 6.42 17.91
CA GLU A 19 -4.04 6.45 19.38
C GLU A 19 -5.15 7.28 20.03
N ARG A 20 -5.56 8.36 19.38
CA ARG A 20 -6.65 9.24 19.84
C ARG A 20 -8.05 8.80 19.38
N GLY A 21 -8.15 7.67 18.68
CA GLY A 21 -9.41 7.06 18.23
C GLY A 21 -10.11 7.81 17.09
N TYR A 22 -9.38 8.61 16.30
CA TYR A 22 -9.86 9.28 15.08
C TYR A 22 -9.51 8.52 13.80
N ALA A 23 -8.74 7.45 13.92
CA ALA A 23 -8.43 6.53 12.85
C ALA A 23 -8.31 5.11 13.40
N ARG A 24 -8.21 4.13 12.52
CA ARG A 24 -7.90 2.74 12.87
C ARG A 24 -6.89 2.15 11.89
N GLU A 25 -6.11 1.20 12.38
CA GLU A 25 -5.30 0.35 11.51
C GLU A 25 -6.21 -0.60 10.72
N GLU A 26 -5.91 -0.78 9.43
CA GLU A 26 -6.65 -1.66 8.54
C GLU A 26 -5.72 -2.36 7.54
N LEU A 27 -6.09 -3.57 7.12
CA LEU A 27 -5.41 -4.29 6.04
C LEU A 27 -5.67 -3.61 4.69
N ASP A 28 -4.60 -3.27 3.96
CA ASP A 28 -4.69 -2.69 2.61
C ASP A 28 -4.58 -3.78 1.54
N LYS A 29 -3.43 -4.47 1.51
CA LYS A 29 -3.10 -5.46 0.48
C LYS A 29 -1.97 -6.38 0.87
N LEU A 30 -1.87 -7.47 0.15
CA LEU A 30 -0.71 -8.34 0.12
C LEU A 30 0.18 -7.97 -1.07
N VAL A 31 1.48 -7.85 -0.84
CA VAL A 31 2.47 -7.57 -1.90
C VAL A 31 3.42 -8.74 -2.02
N PHE A 32 3.43 -9.38 -3.18
CA PHE A 32 4.27 -10.53 -3.50
C PHE A 32 5.43 -10.08 -4.36
N ARG A 33 6.64 -10.51 -4.00
CA ARG A 33 7.87 -10.18 -4.72
C ARG A 33 8.76 -11.41 -4.80
N PHE A 34 9.36 -11.60 -5.96
CA PHE A 34 10.55 -12.41 -6.10
C PHE A 34 11.75 -11.60 -5.59
N GLU A 35 12.50 -12.15 -4.64
CA GLU A 35 13.80 -11.61 -4.26
C GLU A 35 14.87 -12.69 -4.43
N TYR A 36 15.99 -12.34 -5.08
CA TYR A 36 17.15 -13.22 -5.14
C TYR A 36 17.72 -13.46 -3.74
N THR A 37 18.17 -14.70 -3.48
CA THR A 37 18.96 -14.99 -2.28
C THR A 37 20.31 -14.26 -2.34
N GLU A 38 21.04 -14.18 -1.24
CA GLU A 38 22.33 -13.51 -1.24
C GLU A 38 23.32 -14.20 -2.18
N GLU A 39 23.30 -15.53 -2.23
CA GLU A 39 24.12 -16.34 -3.13
C GLU A 39 23.79 -16.03 -4.60
N GLU A 40 22.50 -15.99 -4.95
CA GLU A 40 22.08 -15.62 -6.31
C GLU A 40 22.46 -14.17 -6.66
N ARG A 41 22.40 -13.23 -5.70
CA ARG A 41 22.84 -11.84 -5.90
C ARG A 41 24.34 -11.76 -6.15
N ILE A 42 25.15 -12.56 -5.46
CA ILE A 42 26.61 -12.62 -5.67
C ILE A 42 26.90 -13.18 -7.07
N GLN A 43 26.28 -14.30 -7.44
CA GLN A 43 26.43 -14.90 -8.77
C GLN A 43 26.02 -13.94 -9.89
N ASN A 44 24.89 -13.24 -9.73
CA ASN A 44 24.42 -12.25 -10.70
C ASN A 44 25.40 -11.08 -10.85
N ARG A 45 25.99 -10.59 -9.74
CA ARG A 45 27.01 -9.53 -9.76
C ARG A 45 28.27 -9.99 -10.50
N GLU A 46 28.73 -11.21 -10.28
CA GLU A 46 29.89 -11.75 -11.00
C GLU A 46 29.63 -11.90 -12.50
N MET A 47 28.46 -12.41 -12.89
CA MET A 47 28.10 -12.55 -14.29
C MET A 47 27.98 -11.19 -15.00
N ALA A 48 27.47 -10.17 -14.31
CA ALA A 48 27.35 -8.82 -14.87
C ALA A 48 28.69 -8.21 -15.27
N VAL A 49 29.77 -8.54 -14.54
CA VAL A 49 31.13 -8.05 -14.84
C VAL A 49 31.78 -8.86 -15.96
N LYS A 50 31.47 -10.15 -16.07
CA LYS A 50 32.14 -11.09 -17.00
C LYS A 50 31.52 -11.13 -18.40
N LEU A 51 30.24 -10.78 -18.54
CA LEU A 51 29.49 -10.92 -19.79
C LEU A 51 29.52 -9.64 -20.63
N SER A 52 29.51 -9.79 -21.96
CA SER A 52 29.27 -8.66 -22.87
C SER A 52 27.84 -8.15 -22.73
N SER A 53 27.60 -6.89 -23.12
CA SER A 53 26.29 -6.24 -23.00
C SER A 53 25.16 -7.01 -23.69
N GLU A 54 25.42 -7.60 -24.86
CA GLU A 54 24.44 -8.38 -25.62
C GLU A 54 24.08 -9.70 -24.92
N VAL A 55 25.08 -10.41 -24.39
CA VAL A 55 24.88 -11.66 -23.66
C VAL A 55 24.19 -11.39 -22.32
N TRP A 56 24.50 -10.26 -21.68
CA TRP A 56 23.83 -9.79 -20.48
C TRP A 56 22.35 -9.50 -20.72
N ALA A 57 22.00 -8.79 -21.80
CA ALA A 57 20.61 -8.49 -22.15
C ALA A 57 19.79 -9.77 -22.36
N ALA A 58 20.31 -10.74 -23.13
CA ALA A 58 19.64 -12.03 -23.31
C ALA A 58 19.53 -12.84 -22.01
N SER A 59 20.51 -12.71 -21.10
CA SER A 59 20.46 -13.31 -19.76
C SER A 59 19.38 -12.67 -18.88
N ALA A 60 19.25 -11.35 -18.93
CA ALA A 60 18.24 -10.60 -18.18
C ALA A 60 16.80 -11.00 -18.58
N ASP A 61 16.56 -11.20 -19.88
CA ASP A 61 15.28 -11.69 -20.40
C ASP A 61 14.94 -13.10 -19.89
N ARG A 62 15.91 -14.03 -19.94
CA ARG A 62 15.73 -15.38 -19.38
C ARG A 62 15.48 -15.33 -17.87
N ALA A 63 16.21 -14.48 -17.15
CA ALA A 63 16.03 -14.32 -15.72
C ALA A 63 14.64 -13.74 -15.38
N ALA A 64 14.14 -12.77 -16.16
CA ALA A 64 12.80 -12.22 -15.98
C ALA A 64 11.71 -13.28 -16.18
N ARG A 65 11.82 -14.10 -17.25
CA ARG A 65 10.92 -15.24 -17.47
C ARG A 65 10.96 -16.23 -16.31
N ARG A 66 12.16 -16.66 -15.90
CA ARG A 66 12.35 -17.58 -14.76
C ARG A 66 11.68 -17.06 -13.48
N ARG A 67 11.89 -15.79 -13.13
CA ARG A 67 11.28 -15.21 -11.91
C ARG A 67 9.75 -15.22 -11.98
N SER A 68 9.19 -14.87 -13.14
CA SER A 68 7.74 -14.91 -13.35
C SER A 68 7.21 -16.33 -13.24
N GLU A 69 7.85 -17.29 -13.92
CA GLU A 69 7.47 -18.72 -13.90
C GLU A 69 7.53 -19.33 -12.49
N MET A 70 8.50 -18.93 -11.66
CA MET A 70 8.59 -19.40 -10.26
C MET A 70 7.45 -18.86 -9.38
N MET A 71 6.96 -17.65 -9.67
CA MET A 71 5.92 -16.98 -8.88
C MET A 71 4.50 -17.25 -9.37
N GLU A 72 4.31 -17.61 -10.63
CA GLU A 72 3.00 -17.91 -11.21
C GLU A 72 2.23 -19.01 -10.44
N PRO A 73 2.84 -20.14 -10.02
CA PRO A 73 2.15 -21.17 -9.22
C PRO A 73 1.60 -20.66 -7.89
N VAL A 74 2.24 -19.64 -7.31
CA VAL A 74 1.77 -18.98 -6.08
C VAL A 74 0.44 -18.29 -6.34
N MET A 75 0.39 -17.46 -7.39
CA MET A 75 -0.85 -16.77 -7.77
C MET A 75 -1.95 -17.76 -8.20
N LYS A 76 -1.61 -18.79 -8.98
CA LYS A 76 -2.56 -19.85 -9.38
C LYS A 76 -3.16 -20.58 -8.17
N SER A 77 -2.34 -20.88 -7.15
CA SER A 77 -2.84 -21.53 -5.93
C SER A 77 -3.80 -20.65 -5.16
N ILE A 78 -3.54 -19.33 -5.11
CA ILE A 78 -4.45 -18.37 -4.48
C ILE A 78 -5.75 -18.27 -5.26
N ALA A 79 -5.69 -18.11 -6.59
CA ALA A 79 -6.89 -18.03 -7.43
C ALA A 79 -7.76 -19.30 -7.38
N GLY A 80 -7.16 -20.46 -7.08
CA GLY A 80 -7.90 -21.70 -6.85
C GLY A 80 -8.74 -21.73 -5.57
N GLU A 81 -8.49 -20.83 -4.61
CA GLU A 81 -9.20 -20.79 -3.32
C GLU A 81 -9.93 -19.49 -3.02
N PHE A 82 -9.64 -18.43 -3.79
CA PHE A 82 -10.17 -17.07 -3.60
C PHE A 82 -10.57 -16.47 -4.93
N VAL A 83 -11.69 -15.76 -4.96
CA VAL A 83 -12.16 -15.08 -6.17
C VAL A 83 -11.32 -13.82 -6.39
N CYS A 84 -10.43 -13.88 -7.38
CA CYS A 84 -9.47 -12.81 -7.68
C CYS A 84 -9.96 -11.94 -8.85
N TYR A 85 -10.48 -10.75 -8.54
CA TYR A 85 -10.87 -9.76 -9.54
C TYR A 85 -9.66 -9.38 -10.41
N GLN A 86 -9.85 -9.26 -11.73
CA GLN A 86 -8.81 -9.04 -12.74
C GLN A 86 -7.81 -10.19 -12.97
N TYR A 87 -7.90 -11.29 -12.22
CA TYR A 87 -7.06 -12.46 -12.50
C TYR A 87 -7.68 -13.32 -13.60
N ASP A 88 -8.91 -13.78 -13.43
CA ASP A 88 -9.64 -14.56 -14.43
C ASP A 88 -10.54 -13.65 -15.27
N HIS A 89 -10.43 -13.76 -16.59
CA HIS A 89 -11.12 -12.88 -17.54
C HIS A 89 -12.51 -13.40 -17.94
N GLU A 90 -12.88 -14.60 -17.52
CA GLU A 90 -14.11 -15.26 -17.95
C GLU A 90 -15.36 -14.73 -17.23
N GLU A 91 -15.22 -14.36 -15.95
CA GLU A 91 -16.34 -13.87 -15.15
C GLU A 91 -16.40 -12.34 -15.13
N LYS A 92 -17.54 -11.78 -15.55
CA LYS A 92 -17.81 -10.34 -15.45
C LYS A 92 -18.21 -9.95 -14.03
N LEU A 93 -17.20 -9.74 -13.19
CA LEU A 93 -17.39 -9.24 -11.83
C LEU A 93 -17.60 -7.72 -11.82
N ALA A 94 -18.48 -7.23 -10.95
CA ALA A 94 -18.62 -5.80 -10.69
C ALA A 94 -17.60 -5.36 -9.63
N LEU A 95 -16.90 -4.25 -9.87
CA LEU A 95 -15.91 -3.72 -8.93
C LEU A 95 -16.51 -3.44 -7.54
N ARG A 96 -17.71 -2.84 -7.48
CA ARG A 96 -18.44 -2.56 -6.23
C ARG A 96 -19.35 -3.72 -5.89
N SER A 97 -18.76 -4.85 -5.51
CA SER A 97 -19.48 -6.07 -5.17
C SER A 97 -18.73 -6.88 -4.13
N THR A 98 -19.44 -7.62 -3.29
CA THR A 98 -18.86 -8.57 -2.33
C THR A 98 -18.54 -9.94 -2.94
N LYS A 99 -18.80 -10.12 -4.25
CA LYS A 99 -18.61 -11.39 -4.99
C LYS A 99 -17.16 -11.79 -5.24
N TRP A 100 -16.21 -10.92 -4.93
CA TRP A 100 -14.78 -11.19 -5.09
C TRP A 100 -14.01 -10.86 -3.81
N ASP A 101 -12.87 -11.51 -3.61
CA ASP A 101 -12.10 -11.44 -2.37
C ASP A 101 -10.91 -10.49 -2.50
N LEU A 102 -10.16 -10.65 -3.59
CA LEU A 102 -8.88 -10.00 -3.80
C LEU A 102 -8.84 -9.33 -5.17
N PHE A 103 -8.33 -8.11 -5.23
CA PHE A 103 -8.07 -7.41 -6.48
C PHE A 103 -6.64 -7.70 -6.93
N PHE A 104 -6.49 -8.39 -8.06
CA PHE A 104 -5.20 -8.76 -8.63
C PHE A 104 -4.64 -7.64 -9.51
N HIS A 105 -3.37 -7.30 -9.29
CA HIS A 105 -2.61 -6.42 -10.18
C HIS A 105 -1.16 -6.92 -10.31
N CYS A 106 -0.67 -6.96 -11.54
CA CYS A 106 0.73 -7.23 -11.86
C CYS A 106 1.19 -6.34 -13.02
N ASN A 107 2.50 -6.30 -13.25
CA ASN A 107 3.06 -5.65 -14.42
C ASN A 107 2.92 -6.55 -15.66
N ALA A 108 3.08 -5.96 -16.84
CA ALA A 108 3.31 -6.70 -18.07
C ALA A 108 4.77 -7.18 -18.13
N LEU A 109 4.98 -8.40 -18.62
CA LEU A 109 6.31 -8.97 -18.81
C LEU A 109 6.97 -8.35 -20.05
N ASN A 110 7.90 -7.44 -19.80
CA ASN A 110 8.61 -6.71 -20.85
C ASN A 110 9.94 -7.39 -21.19
N VAL A 111 9.89 -8.45 -22.00
CA VAL A 111 11.08 -9.15 -22.54
C VAL A 111 10.95 -9.32 -24.06
N LEU A 112 12.08 -9.49 -24.76
CA LEU A 112 12.05 -9.70 -26.21
C LEU A 112 11.22 -10.96 -26.54
N ASN A 113 10.30 -10.86 -27.49
CA ASN A 113 9.33 -11.92 -27.85
C ASN A 113 8.41 -12.37 -26.69
N ALA A 114 8.11 -11.52 -25.70
CA ALA A 114 6.94 -11.76 -24.86
C ALA A 114 5.66 -11.56 -25.69
N SER A 115 4.66 -12.41 -25.47
CA SER A 115 3.32 -12.10 -25.98
C SER A 115 2.83 -10.80 -25.32
N ALA A 116 2.01 -10.03 -26.04
CA ALA A 116 1.37 -8.82 -25.50
C ALA A 116 0.48 -9.09 -24.26
N ALA A 117 0.22 -10.37 -23.95
CA ALA A 117 -0.55 -10.85 -22.81
C ALA A 117 0.32 -11.39 -21.65
N GLY A 118 1.67 -11.36 -21.76
CA GLY A 118 2.55 -11.91 -20.74
C GLY A 118 2.44 -11.13 -19.42
N ARG A 119 1.95 -11.77 -18.36
CA ARG A 119 1.95 -11.22 -17.00
C ARG A 119 3.33 -11.43 -16.36
N ASP A 120 3.84 -10.40 -15.69
CA ASP A 120 5.04 -10.51 -14.84
C ASP A 120 4.62 -10.82 -13.41
N TYR A 121 4.72 -12.09 -13.01
CA TYR A 121 4.42 -12.53 -11.66
C TYR A 121 5.59 -12.33 -10.69
N SER A 122 6.76 -11.85 -11.15
CA SER A 122 7.87 -11.55 -10.24
C SER A 122 7.53 -10.43 -9.25
N TYR A 123 6.51 -9.63 -9.56
CA TYR A 123 5.87 -8.69 -8.65
C TYR A 123 4.36 -8.63 -8.92
N PHE A 124 3.55 -8.87 -7.88
CA PHE A 124 2.11 -8.64 -7.96
C PHE A 124 1.52 -8.25 -6.60
N THR A 125 0.33 -7.67 -6.63
CA THR A 125 -0.40 -7.25 -5.43
C THR A 125 -1.80 -7.83 -5.43
N LEU A 126 -2.30 -8.16 -4.23
CA LEU A 126 -3.66 -8.58 -3.95
C LEU A 126 -4.27 -7.62 -2.93
N SER A 127 -5.06 -6.65 -3.40
CA SER A 127 -5.74 -5.69 -2.51
C SER A 127 -7.03 -6.29 -1.98
N PHE A 128 -7.31 -6.10 -0.68
CA PHE A 128 -8.52 -6.65 -0.09
C PHE A 128 -9.77 -5.90 -0.57
N ASN A 129 -10.87 -6.62 -0.76
CA ASN A 129 -12.13 -6.00 -1.14
C ASN A 129 -12.63 -5.03 -0.04
N ARG A 130 -12.86 -3.77 -0.43
CA ARG A 130 -13.37 -2.73 0.48
C ARG A 130 -14.85 -2.88 0.79
N GLU A 131 -15.58 -3.64 -0.02
CA GLU A 131 -17.00 -3.95 0.22
C GLU A 131 -17.18 -5.07 1.27
N HIS A 132 -16.12 -5.78 1.63
CA HIS A 132 -16.13 -6.73 2.75
C HIS A 132 -16.04 -6.01 4.11
N THR A 133 -16.39 -6.70 5.19
CA THR A 133 -16.12 -6.20 6.55
C THR A 133 -14.63 -6.36 6.90
N VAL A 134 -14.22 -5.74 8.01
CA VAL A 134 -12.83 -5.87 8.51
C VAL A 134 -12.54 -7.32 8.88
N GLU A 135 -13.49 -8.00 9.51
CA GLU A 135 -13.40 -9.38 9.95
C GLU A 135 -13.24 -10.33 8.76
N GLN A 136 -14.02 -10.12 7.70
CA GLN A 136 -13.91 -10.89 6.46
C GLN A 136 -12.54 -10.71 5.81
N ARG A 137 -12.02 -9.48 5.74
CA ARG A 137 -10.67 -9.23 5.22
C ARG A 137 -9.59 -9.92 6.05
N MET A 138 -9.71 -9.90 7.37
CA MET A 138 -8.78 -10.59 8.26
C MET A 138 -8.83 -12.11 8.10
N GLU A 139 -10.03 -12.68 7.93
CA GLU A 139 -10.22 -14.10 7.66
C GLU A 139 -9.59 -14.51 6.32
N ILE A 140 -9.87 -13.75 5.25
CA ILE A 140 -9.27 -13.97 3.93
C ILE A 140 -7.74 -13.89 4.03
N CYS A 141 -7.19 -12.87 4.68
CA CYS A 141 -5.76 -12.74 4.91
C CYS A 141 -5.19 -13.97 5.64
N GLY A 142 -5.82 -14.40 6.73
CA GLY A 142 -5.40 -15.56 7.50
C GLY A 142 -5.40 -16.85 6.68
N ARG A 143 -6.43 -17.05 5.84
CA ARG A 143 -6.53 -18.20 4.93
C ARG A 143 -5.44 -18.15 3.86
N VAL A 144 -5.18 -16.99 3.24
CA VAL A 144 -4.10 -16.83 2.26
C VAL A 144 -2.74 -17.16 2.89
N ILE A 145 -2.44 -16.64 4.08
CA ILE A 145 -1.18 -16.92 4.77
C ILE A 145 -1.03 -18.41 5.08
N ARG A 146 -2.10 -19.07 5.56
CA ARG A 146 -2.09 -20.52 5.82
C ARG A 146 -1.79 -21.32 4.55
N LEU A 147 -2.49 -21.03 3.45
CA LEU A 147 -2.25 -21.66 2.15
C LEU A 147 -0.78 -21.53 1.71
N LEU A 148 -0.20 -20.35 1.88
CA LEU A 148 1.18 -20.07 1.50
C LEU A 148 2.19 -20.82 2.38
N GLN A 149 1.90 -20.93 3.68
CA GLN A 149 2.72 -21.73 4.60
C GLN A 149 2.67 -23.22 4.25
N GLU A 150 1.50 -23.75 3.90
CA GLU A 150 1.34 -25.16 3.57
C GLU A 150 2.02 -25.54 2.25
N ARG A 151 1.93 -24.69 1.22
CA ARG A 151 2.39 -25.03 -0.14
C ARG A 151 3.74 -24.44 -0.53
N PHE A 152 4.14 -23.33 0.09
CA PHE A 152 5.28 -22.52 -0.40
C PHE A 152 6.28 -22.13 0.70
N ALA A 153 6.20 -22.70 1.92
CA ALA A 153 7.14 -22.37 3.01
C ALA A 153 8.61 -22.50 2.60
N ALA A 154 8.95 -23.54 1.84
CA ALA A 154 10.31 -23.81 1.39
C ALA A 154 10.78 -22.90 0.23
N HIS A 155 9.92 -22.07 -0.36
CA HIS A 155 10.29 -21.23 -1.50
C HIS A 155 11.19 -20.06 -1.05
N PRO A 156 12.51 -20.05 -1.32
CA PRO A 156 13.42 -19.09 -0.72
C PRO A 156 13.22 -17.68 -1.28
N ASN A 157 12.88 -17.57 -2.57
CA ASN A 157 12.69 -16.28 -3.24
C ASN A 157 11.32 -15.63 -3.04
N LEU A 158 10.38 -16.30 -2.37
CA LEU A 158 9.02 -15.79 -2.19
C LEU A 158 8.97 -14.85 -0.97
N HIS A 159 8.79 -13.56 -1.24
CA HIS A 159 8.66 -12.51 -0.24
C HIS A 159 7.26 -11.92 -0.27
N ILE A 160 6.61 -11.88 0.89
CA ILE A 160 5.24 -11.40 1.05
C ILE A 160 5.24 -10.26 2.07
N SER A 161 4.62 -9.15 1.72
CA SER A 161 4.36 -8.05 2.63
C SER A 161 2.87 -7.93 2.88
N VAL A 162 2.43 -8.15 4.11
CA VAL A 162 1.09 -7.83 4.58
C VAL A 162 1.08 -6.34 4.91
N GLN A 163 0.53 -5.52 4.03
CA GLN A 163 0.55 -4.07 4.18
C GLN A 163 -0.67 -3.56 4.92
N TYR A 164 -0.42 -2.69 5.89
CA TYR A 164 -1.44 -1.99 6.66
C TYR A 164 -1.48 -0.51 6.28
N MET A 165 -2.67 0.06 6.35
CA MET A 165 -2.91 1.49 6.22
C MET A 165 -3.71 2.00 7.41
N GLY A 166 -3.71 3.32 7.62
CA GLY A 166 -4.63 3.94 8.56
C GLY A 166 -5.88 4.41 7.83
N LEU A 167 -7.05 3.95 8.28
CA LEU A 167 -8.34 4.45 7.83
C LEU A 167 -8.81 5.53 8.79
N LEU A 168 -9.01 6.74 8.28
CA LEU A 168 -9.53 7.86 9.06
C LEU A 168 -11.03 7.72 9.29
N ASP A 169 -11.49 8.03 10.50
CA ASP A 169 -12.91 8.27 10.77
C ASP A 169 -13.24 9.70 10.34
N THR A 170 -13.44 9.87 9.03
CA THR A 170 -13.65 11.18 8.41
C THR A 170 -14.82 11.94 9.05
N GLU A 171 -15.89 11.24 9.44
CA GLU A 171 -17.06 11.89 10.03
C GLU A 171 -16.81 12.33 11.48
N LYS A 172 -16.14 11.51 12.28
CA LYS A 172 -15.74 11.90 13.65
C LYS A 172 -14.77 13.09 13.62
N ILE A 173 -13.78 13.06 12.73
CA ILE A 173 -12.83 14.17 12.53
C ILE A 173 -13.59 15.43 12.12
N ARG A 174 -14.47 15.34 11.12
CA ARG A 174 -15.26 16.48 10.63
C ARG A 174 -16.10 17.11 11.74
N ARG A 175 -16.82 16.29 12.53
CA ARG A 175 -17.63 16.77 13.66
C ARG A 175 -16.79 17.46 14.73
N PHE A 176 -15.61 16.91 15.05
CA PHE A 176 -14.70 17.55 16.00
C PHE A 176 -14.26 18.92 15.50
N ILE A 177 -13.79 18.99 14.25
CA ILE A 177 -13.31 20.24 13.67
C ILE A 177 -14.42 21.27 13.63
N GLN A 178 -15.60 20.93 13.13
CA GLN A 178 -16.73 21.86 13.08
C GLN A 178 -17.06 22.51 14.43
N ARG A 179 -16.96 21.74 15.53
CA ARG A 179 -17.14 22.27 16.89
C ARG A 179 -15.97 23.13 17.36
N ALA A 180 -14.76 22.77 16.97
CA ALA A 180 -13.54 23.44 17.38
C ALA A 180 -13.22 24.71 16.55
N LEU A 181 -13.72 24.83 15.31
CA LEU A 181 -13.38 25.88 14.35
C LEU A 181 -13.34 27.30 14.95
N PRO A 182 -14.38 27.77 15.69
CA PRO A 182 -14.37 29.13 16.24
C PRO A 182 -13.22 29.36 17.23
N SER A 183 -12.86 28.33 17.99
CA SER A 183 -11.76 28.39 18.97
C SER A 183 -10.38 28.23 18.33
N MET A 184 -10.30 27.82 17.06
CA MET A 184 -9.05 27.59 16.36
C MET A 184 -8.57 28.84 15.63
N ASP A 185 -9.45 29.78 15.29
CA ASP A 185 -9.09 31.01 14.61
C ASP A 185 -8.05 31.82 15.42
N GLY A 186 -7.03 32.32 14.74
CA GLY A 186 -5.93 33.08 15.32
C GLY A 186 -4.91 32.28 16.14
N LYS A 187 -5.13 30.98 16.42
CA LYS A 187 -4.18 30.16 17.19
C LYS A 187 -2.84 30.05 16.46
N ARG A 188 -1.75 30.29 17.19
CA ARG A 188 -0.39 30.10 16.67
C ARG A 188 -0.07 28.61 16.59
N CYS A 189 0.56 28.21 15.49
CA CYS A 189 0.96 26.83 15.27
C CYS A 189 2.15 26.74 14.32
N SER A 190 2.68 25.52 14.19
CA SER A 190 3.71 25.18 13.22
C SER A 190 3.19 24.17 12.21
N TYR A 191 3.45 24.41 10.92
CA TYR A 191 3.02 23.53 9.82
C TYR A 191 4.15 23.39 8.79
N HIS A 192 4.53 22.15 8.47
CA HIS A 192 5.71 21.82 7.64
C HIS A 192 7.00 22.60 8.02
N GLY A 193 7.25 22.75 9.32
CA GLY A 193 8.43 23.48 9.82
C GLY A 193 8.33 25.01 9.75
N TRP A 194 7.20 25.56 9.33
CA TRP A 194 6.96 27.01 9.37
C TRP A 194 6.10 27.40 10.56
N GLU A 195 6.50 28.46 11.25
CA GLU A 195 5.64 29.13 12.22
C GLU A 195 4.56 29.95 11.52
N GLY A 196 3.37 29.98 12.11
CA GLY A 196 2.26 30.75 11.60
C GLY A 196 1.08 30.78 12.56
N ARG A 197 -0.10 31.02 11.99
CA ARG A 197 -1.37 30.97 12.70
C ARG A 197 -2.44 30.33 11.85
N LEU A 198 -3.46 29.80 12.51
CA LEU A 198 -4.68 29.38 11.87
C LEU A 198 -5.57 30.60 11.60
N VAL A 199 -6.24 30.59 10.46
CA VAL A 199 -7.24 31.60 10.08
C VAL A 199 -8.48 30.88 9.57
N LEU A 200 -9.62 31.19 10.19
CA LEU A 200 -10.92 30.74 9.73
C LEU A 200 -11.41 31.65 8.61
N VAL A 201 -11.77 31.05 7.47
CA VAL A 201 -12.41 31.73 6.35
C VAL A 201 -13.65 30.93 5.99
N GLU A 202 -14.82 31.52 6.21
CA GLU A 202 -16.12 30.83 6.10
C GLU A 202 -16.11 29.55 6.96
N ASP A 203 -16.28 28.38 6.34
CA ASP A 203 -16.30 27.08 7.01
C ASP A 203 -14.99 26.29 6.82
N SER A 204 -13.90 26.95 6.44
CA SER A 204 -12.60 26.32 6.19
C SER A 204 -11.48 26.98 6.96
N ILE A 205 -10.52 26.16 7.40
CA ILE A 205 -9.37 26.63 8.17
C ILE A 205 -8.10 26.62 7.33
N PHE A 206 -7.34 27.70 7.43
CA PHE A 206 -6.11 27.91 6.68
C PHE A 206 -4.94 28.10 7.63
N PHE A 207 -3.79 27.53 7.29
CA PHE A 207 -2.52 27.91 7.89
C PHE A 207 -1.92 29.11 7.16
N MET A 208 -1.72 30.20 7.88
CA MET A 208 -1.06 31.42 7.42
C MET A 208 0.35 31.50 8.02
N LYS A 209 1.37 31.38 7.17
CA LYS A 209 2.78 31.54 7.59
C LYS A 209 2.99 32.91 8.26
N LYS A 210 3.89 32.99 9.24
CA LYS A 210 4.27 34.24 9.91
C LYS A 210 4.55 35.34 8.88
N ARG A 211 3.94 36.51 9.09
CA ARG A 211 3.98 37.71 8.21
C ARG A 211 3.26 37.57 6.86
N ALA A 212 2.67 36.42 6.52
CA ALA A 212 1.81 36.30 5.35
C ALA A 212 0.52 37.09 5.56
N LYS A 213 0.11 37.87 4.55
CA LYS A 213 -1.12 38.68 4.59
C LYS A 213 -2.26 38.11 3.74
N THR A 214 -1.95 37.44 2.63
CA THR A 214 -2.95 37.07 1.61
C THR A 214 -2.94 35.61 1.19
N ARG A 215 -1.83 34.88 1.35
CA ARG A 215 -1.70 33.47 0.94
C ARG A 215 -1.58 32.55 2.15
N GLY A 216 -2.46 31.55 2.21
CA GLY A 216 -2.47 30.52 3.22
C GLY A 216 -2.70 29.14 2.61
N TYR A 217 -2.30 28.10 3.34
CA TYR A 217 -2.53 26.72 2.96
C TYR A 217 -3.86 26.28 3.54
N ARG A 218 -4.80 25.87 2.68
CA ARG A 218 -6.04 25.26 3.15
C ARG A 218 -5.70 23.92 3.80
N LEU A 219 -6.15 23.72 5.03
CA LEU A 219 -5.91 22.47 5.75
C LEU A 219 -7.06 21.50 5.51
N THR A 220 -6.75 20.22 5.40
CA THR A 220 -7.75 19.17 5.52
C THR A 220 -8.23 19.05 6.97
N PRO A 221 -9.41 18.44 7.23
CA PRO A 221 -9.89 18.25 8.60
C PRO A 221 -8.91 17.47 9.49
N ASP A 222 -8.20 16.48 8.95
CA ASP A 222 -7.22 15.68 9.69
C ASP A 222 -5.92 16.44 9.98
N GLU A 223 -5.45 17.28 9.05
CA GLU A 223 -4.32 18.19 9.29
C GLU A 223 -4.67 19.22 10.37
N ALA A 224 -5.86 19.83 10.29
CA ALA A 224 -6.36 20.77 11.28
C ALA A 224 -6.48 20.12 12.67
N LEU A 225 -6.94 18.87 12.72
CA LEU A 225 -7.04 18.10 13.95
C LEU A 225 -5.66 17.86 14.55
N LEU A 226 -4.71 17.36 13.77
CA LEU A 226 -3.34 17.12 14.22
C LEU A 226 -2.67 18.39 14.77
N ILE A 227 -2.89 19.54 14.13
CA ILE A 227 -2.39 20.82 14.63
C ILE A 227 -3.06 21.18 15.97
N SER A 228 -4.37 21.00 16.10
CA SER A 228 -5.10 21.26 17.35
C SER A 228 -4.62 20.38 18.50
N LEU A 229 -4.25 19.13 18.21
CA LEU A 229 -3.82 18.16 19.21
C LEU A 229 -2.40 18.41 19.72
N LYS A 230 -1.52 18.95 18.87
CA LYS A 230 -0.15 19.33 19.23
C LYS A 230 -0.06 20.59 20.10
N GLY A 231 -1.07 21.44 20.07
CA GLY A 231 -1.14 22.66 20.91
C GLY A 231 -1.74 22.43 22.31
N ALA A 232 -2.08 21.19 22.67
CA ALA A 232 -2.72 20.84 23.94
C ALA A 232 -1.77 20.17 24.96
N ALA A 233 -0.46 20.18 24.68
CA ALA A 233 0.60 19.66 25.54
C ALA A 233 1.42 20.79 26.17
#